data_AF-A0A924L3K5-F1
#
_entry.id   AF-A0A924L3K5-F1
#
_cell.length_a   1.000
_cell.length_b   1.000
_cell.length_c   1.000
_cell.angle_alpha   90.00
_cell.angle_beta   90.00
_cell.angle_gamma   90.00
#
_symmetry.space_group_name_H-M   'P 1'
#
loop_
_entity.id
_entity.type
_entity.pdbx_description
1 polymer ?
#
loop_
_entity_poly.entity_id
_entity_poly.type
_entity_poly.pdbx_seq_one_letter_code
_entity_poly.pdbx_strand_id
1 'polypeptide(L)'
;MNYVAKNKMLTWLVVLLLAVNTASIAMFWLGKAKQTEHTEETEQPKGKPEDFLVKELKLDAVQQAKLKILAKEHREAIKEFHEAIKDAKQNFFNLLKQQNTPDSIKQTAATVISRITEKIDLLTLAHFNKVRALCNAEQQKKFDEIIQQIIDRMGEQRRSGGPDQPPPDDQNGDSHPPRDEQHGDRPPPEK
;
A
#
# COMPACT_ATOMS: atom_id res chain seq x y z
N MET A 1 2.18 21.89 -60.66
CA MET A 1 0.91 21.42 -60.06
C MET A 1 1.08 21.22 -58.55
N ASN A 2 0.18 21.80 -57.75
CA ASN A 2 -0.10 21.51 -56.34
C ASN A 2 0.99 21.79 -55.27
N TYR A 3 1.47 23.03 -55.11
CA TYR A 3 2.14 23.47 -53.86
C TYR A 3 1.24 24.34 -52.99
N VAL A 4 0.55 25.32 -53.60
CA VAL A 4 -0.40 26.20 -52.89
C VAL A 4 -1.60 25.43 -52.34
N ALA A 5 -2.09 24.42 -53.07
CA ALA A 5 -3.18 23.55 -52.60
C ALA A 5 -2.73 22.61 -51.45
N LYS A 6 -1.47 22.12 -51.49
CA LYS A 6 -0.90 21.27 -50.42
C LYS A 6 -0.69 22.05 -49.13
N ASN A 7 -0.19 23.28 -49.21
CA ASN A 7 0.00 24.11 -48.03
C ASN A 7 -1.35 24.49 -47.40
N LYS A 8 -2.37 24.83 -48.20
CA LYS A 8 -3.72 25.09 -47.69
C LYS A 8 -4.36 23.84 -47.05
N MET A 9 -4.13 22.65 -47.62
CA MET A 9 -4.63 21.40 -47.07
C MET A 9 -3.89 20.97 -45.80
N LEU A 10 -2.56 21.16 -45.74
CA LEU A 10 -1.77 20.97 -44.52
C LEU A 10 -2.16 21.97 -43.44
N THR A 11 -2.38 23.24 -43.77
CA THR A 11 -2.88 24.25 -42.81
C THR A 11 -4.27 23.84 -42.30
N TRP A 12 -5.17 23.37 -43.16
CA TRP A 12 -6.48 22.91 -42.74
C TRP A 12 -6.40 21.66 -41.85
N LEU A 13 -5.50 20.71 -42.17
CA LEU A 13 -5.24 19.52 -41.37
C LEU A 13 -4.68 19.87 -39.98
N VAL A 14 -3.74 20.83 -39.90
CA VAL A 14 -3.16 21.29 -38.63
C VAL A 14 -4.20 22.03 -37.78
N VAL A 15 -5.03 22.87 -38.39
CA VAL A 15 -6.12 23.57 -37.69
C VAL A 15 -7.17 22.57 -37.18
N LEU A 16 -7.52 21.55 -37.99
CA LEU A 16 -8.43 20.49 -37.57
C LEU A 16 -7.85 19.68 -36.41
N LEU A 17 -6.58 19.29 -36.48
CA LEU A 17 -5.91 18.54 -35.42
C LEU A 17 -5.82 19.35 -34.12
N LEU A 18 -5.57 20.66 -34.22
CA LEU A 18 -5.56 21.57 -33.08
C LEU A 18 -6.96 21.73 -32.48
N ALA A 19 -8.00 21.84 -33.31
CA ALA A 19 -9.40 21.93 -32.86
C ALA A 19 -9.85 20.66 -32.12
N VAL A 20 -9.50 19.47 -32.62
CA VAL A 20 -9.84 18.20 -31.95
C VAL A 20 -9.11 18.06 -30.61
N ASN A 21 -7.83 18.41 -30.56
CA ASN A 21 -7.03 18.30 -29.34
C ASN A 21 -7.40 19.36 -28.27
N THR A 22 -7.84 20.54 -28.69
CA THR A 22 -8.38 21.56 -27.77
C THR A 22 -9.78 21.21 -27.29
N ALA A 23 -10.63 20.64 -28.16
CA ALA A 23 -11.96 20.15 -27.78
C ALA A 23 -11.89 18.97 -26.79
N SER A 24 -10.94 18.05 -26.93
CA SER A 24 -10.77 16.93 -25.99
C SER A 24 -10.37 17.42 -24.59
N ILE A 25 -9.47 18.39 -24.49
CA ILE A 25 -9.11 19.03 -23.22
C ILE A 25 -10.32 19.78 -22.64
N ALA A 26 -10.99 20.62 -23.44
CA ALA A 26 -12.16 21.35 -22.97
C ALA A 26 -13.27 20.42 -22.47
N MET A 27 -13.58 19.34 -23.20
CA MET A 27 -14.58 18.34 -22.79
C MET A 27 -14.19 17.63 -21.48
N PHE A 28 -12.90 17.32 -21.29
CA PHE A 28 -12.40 16.73 -20.04
C PHE A 28 -12.57 17.68 -18.83
N TRP A 29 -12.33 18.98 -19.02
CA TRP A 29 -12.49 19.97 -17.95
C TRP A 29 -13.95 20.34 -17.68
N LEU A 30 -14.80 20.44 -18.70
CA LEU A 30 -16.24 20.67 -18.54
C LEU A 30 -16.98 19.44 -17.96
N GLY A 31 -16.52 18.22 -18.26
CA GLY A 31 -17.05 16.98 -17.67
C GLY A 31 -16.79 16.86 -16.16
N LYS A 32 -15.67 17.41 -15.67
CA LYS A 32 -15.36 17.45 -14.23
C LYS A 32 -16.28 18.39 -13.43
N ALA A 33 -16.86 19.41 -14.06
CA ALA A 33 -17.74 20.39 -13.39
C ALA A 33 -19.21 19.92 -13.25
N LYS A 34 -19.58 18.78 -13.85
CA LYS A 34 -20.92 18.18 -13.74
C LYS A 34 -20.96 16.91 -12.86
N GLN A 35 -19.86 16.54 -12.22
CA GLN A 35 -19.81 15.45 -11.24
C GLN A 35 -19.96 15.97 -9.81
N THR A 36 -21.01 16.74 -9.59
CA THR A 36 -21.62 16.94 -8.26
C THR A 36 -23.10 16.71 -8.49
N GLU A 37 -23.67 15.77 -7.75
CA GLU A 37 -25.10 15.38 -7.78
C GLU A 37 -25.49 14.22 -8.71
N HIS A 38 -24.89 13.05 -8.46
CA HIS A 38 -25.61 11.77 -8.32
C HIS A 38 -24.61 10.71 -7.84
N THR A 39 -24.58 10.48 -6.52
CA THR A 39 -23.86 9.35 -5.93
C THR A 39 -24.85 8.23 -5.70
N GLU A 40 -25.16 7.49 -6.76
CA GLU A 40 -25.59 6.10 -6.64
C GLU A 40 -24.73 5.26 -7.59
N GLU A 41 -24.02 4.32 -6.98
CA GLU A 41 -23.58 3.06 -7.57
C GLU A 41 -22.66 3.15 -8.80
N THR A 42 -21.35 3.25 -8.56
CA THR A 42 -20.34 2.21 -8.84
C THR A 42 -18.96 2.82 -8.59
N GLU A 43 -18.73 3.31 -7.37
CA GLU A 43 -17.36 3.48 -6.90
C GLU A 43 -16.94 2.14 -6.33
N GLN A 44 -15.93 1.50 -6.91
CA GLN A 44 -15.18 0.51 -6.13
C GLN A 44 -14.73 1.23 -4.86
N PRO A 45 -15.25 0.88 -3.67
CA PRO A 45 -14.76 1.56 -2.49
C PRO A 45 -13.31 1.09 -2.36
N LYS A 46 -12.39 2.04 -2.17
CA LYS A 46 -11.23 1.74 -1.31
C LYS A 46 -11.83 1.41 0.06
N GLY A 47 -12.33 0.19 0.19
CA GLY A 47 -13.24 -0.23 1.26
C GLY A 47 -12.54 -0.05 2.58
N LYS A 48 -13.23 0.57 3.54
CA LYS A 48 -12.71 0.60 4.89
C LYS A 48 -12.56 -0.86 5.36
N PRO A 49 -11.56 -1.19 6.20
CA PRO A 49 -11.40 -2.56 6.70
C PRO A 49 -12.67 -3.12 7.35
N GLU A 50 -13.47 -2.24 7.96
CA GLU A 50 -14.79 -2.56 8.51
C GLU A 50 -15.78 -3.06 7.43
N ASP A 51 -15.80 -2.47 6.23
CA ASP A 51 -16.70 -2.86 5.14
C ASP A 51 -16.37 -4.27 4.60
N PHE A 52 -15.08 -4.63 4.60
CA PHE A 52 -14.63 -5.97 4.27
C PHE A 52 -15.17 -7.00 5.26
N LEU A 53 -15.07 -6.74 6.57
CA LEU A 53 -15.59 -7.64 7.59
C LEU A 53 -17.12 -7.76 7.53
N VAL A 54 -17.84 -6.66 7.28
CA VAL A 54 -19.31 -6.69 7.09
C VAL A 54 -19.69 -7.64 5.97
N LYS A 55 -19.02 -7.53 4.81
CA LYS A 55 -19.28 -8.36 3.64
C LYS A 55 -18.92 -9.82 3.89
N GLU A 56 -17.75 -10.07 4.45
CA GLU A 56 -17.21 -11.43 4.57
C GLU A 56 -17.94 -12.25 5.63
N LEU A 57 -18.31 -11.63 6.75
CA LEU A 57 -19.02 -12.27 7.87
C LEU A 57 -20.55 -12.18 7.74
N LYS A 58 -21.06 -11.49 6.70
CA LYS A 58 -22.49 -11.24 6.48
C LYS A 58 -23.17 -10.73 7.77
N LEU A 59 -22.57 -9.70 8.37
CA LEU A 59 -23.04 -9.15 9.64
C LEU A 59 -24.47 -8.60 9.50
N ASP A 60 -25.31 -8.82 10.50
CA ASP A 60 -26.65 -8.23 10.55
C ASP A 60 -26.60 -6.72 10.87
N ALA A 61 -27.73 -6.01 10.75
CA ALA A 61 -27.79 -4.57 10.95
C ALA A 61 -27.34 -4.12 12.36
N VAL A 62 -27.59 -4.94 13.39
CA VAL A 62 -27.20 -4.65 14.78
C VAL A 62 -25.70 -4.84 14.96
N GLN A 63 -25.14 -5.93 14.42
CA GLN A 63 -23.71 -6.22 14.42
C GLN A 63 -22.93 -5.15 13.64
N GLN A 64 -23.43 -4.72 12.48
CA GLN A 64 -22.82 -3.66 11.68
C GLN A 64 -22.76 -2.33 12.43
N ALA A 65 -23.84 -1.93 13.10
CA ALA A 65 -23.88 -0.71 13.89
C ALA A 65 -22.84 -0.74 15.03
N LYS A 66 -22.73 -1.88 15.74
CA LYS A 66 -21.73 -2.07 16.79
C LYS A 66 -20.30 -2.08 16.24
N LEU A 67 -20.06 -2.73 15.09
CA LEU A 67 -18.76 -2.74 14.44
C LEU A 67 -18.29 -1.32 14.07
N LYS A 68 -19.18 -0.49 13.52
CA LYS A 68 -18.86 0.91 13.18
C LYS A 68 -18.42 1.72 14.40
N ILE A 69 -19.08 1.51 15.54
CA ILE A 69 -18.70 2.16 16.81
C ILE A 69 -17.31 1.69 17.24
N LEU A 70 -17.08 0.37 17.30
CA LEU A 70 -15.78 -0.20 17.69
C LEU A 70 -14.65 0.26 16.77
N ALA A 71 -14.90 0.36 15.46
CA ALA A 71 -13.92 0.80 14.48
C ALA A 71 -13.58 2.29 14.65
N LYS A 72 -14.59 3.12 14.95
CA LYS A 72 -14.40 4.54 15.27
C LYS A 72 -13.58 4.70 16.55
N GLU A 73 -13.97 4.02 17.64
CA GLU A 73 -13.25 4.05 18.92
C GLU A 73 -11.79 3.65 18.76
N HIS A 74 -11.52 2.55 18.04
CA HIS A 74 -10.16 2.10 17.79
C HIS A 74 -9.35 3.13 16.99
N ARG A 75 -9.95 3.69 15.92
CA ARG A 75 -9.30 4.72 15.10
C ARG A 75 -8.97 5.97 15.89
N GLU A 76 -9.86 6.40 16.76
CA GLU A 76 -9.64 7.54 17.65
C GLU A 76 -8.54 7.24 18.67
N ALA A 77 -8.55 6.05 19.28
CA ALA A 77 -7.55 5.62 20.25
C ALA A 77 -6.13 5.51 19.67
N ILE A 78 -5.98 5.04 18.42
CA ILE A 78 -4.65 4.90 17.80
C ILE A 78 -4.11 6.19 17.18
N LYS A 79 -4.96 7.21 16.98
CA LYS A 79 -4.58 8.44 16.28
C LYS A 79 -3.40 9.14 16.96
N GLU A 80 -3.45 9.28 18.28
CA GLU A 80 -2.37 9.92 19.04
C GLU A 80 -1.06 9.11 19.01
N PHE A 81 -1.15 7.78 19.00
CA PHE A 81 0.02 6.91 18.91
C PHE A 81 0.70 7.00 17.54
N HIS A 82 -0.06 7.17 16.45
CA HIS A 82 0.53 7.39 15.12
C HIS A 82 1.29 8.71 15.02
N GLU A 83 0.76 9.80 15.57
CA GLU A 83 1.50 11.06 15.64
C GLU A 83 2.74 10.92 16.54
N ALA A 84 2.62 10.24 17.68
CA ALA A 84 3.76 9.98 18.55
C ALA A 84 4.86 9.13 17.86
N ILE A 85 4.50 8.14 17.04
CA ILE A 85 5.46 7.37 16.22
C ILE A 85 6.15 8.27 15.21
N LYS A 86 5.42 9.16 14.55
CA LYS A 86 5.97 10.11 13.57
C LYS A 86 7.00 11.02 14.24
N ASP A 87 6.66 11.59 15.40
CA ASP A 87 7.58 12.44 16.16
C ASP A 87 8.79 11.66 16.67
N ALA A 88 8.58 10.45 17.19
CA ALA A 88 9.67 9.56 17.63
C ALA A 88 10.62 9.19 16.48
N LYS A 89 10.08 8.91 15.28
CA LYS A 89 10.88 8.66 14.07
C LYS A 89 11.65 9.90 13.63
N GLN A 90 11.02 11.08 13.67
CA GLN A 90 11.70 12.33 13.33
C GLN A 90 12.89 12.57 14.28
N ASN A 91 12.71 12.33 15.58
CA ASN A 91 13.78 12.42 16.57
C ASN A 91 14.87 11.38 16.34
N PHE A 92 14.49 10.14 16.03
CA PHE A 92 15.43 9.06 15.71
C PHE A 92 16.31 9.42 14.51
N PHE A 93 15.73 9.92 13.41
CA PHE A 93 16.51 10.30 12.22
C PHE A 93 17.27 11.63 12.39
N ASN A 94 16.86 12.50 13.30
CA ASN A 94 17.63 13.70 13.64
C ASN A 94 18.99 13.36 14.27
N LEU A 95 19.20 12.14 14.79
CA LEU A 95 20.51 11.67 15.26
C LEU A 95 21.58 11.65 14.16
N LEU A 96 21.19 11.65 12.87
CA LEU A 96 22.12 11.76 11.73
C LEU A 96 22.82 13.13 11.66
N LYS A 97 22.27 14.16 12.29
CA LYS A 97 22.85 15.51 12.33
C LYS A 97 23.94 15.66 13.40
N GLN A 98 24.06 14.68 14.29
CA GLN A 98 25.03 14.67 15.37
C GLN A 98 26.27 13.86 14.93
N GLN A 99 27.47 14.40 15.18
CA GLN A 99 28.70 13.65 14.96
C GLN A 99 28.91 12.67 16.13
N ASN A 100 29.29 11.43 15.82
CA ASN A 100 29.64 10.40 16.81
C ASN A 100 28.55 10.07 17.84
N THR A 101 27.28 9.98 17.42
CA THR A 101 26.18 9.55 18.31
C THR A 101 26.45 8.15 18.89
N PRO A 102 26.50 7.99 20.22
CA PRO A 102 26.70 6.69 20.87
C PRO A 102 25.57 5.71 20.55
N ASP A 103 25.89 4.41 20.45
CA ASP A 103 24.90 3.38 20.13
C ASP A 103 23.81 3.25 21.21
N SER A 104 24.13 3.53 22.47
CA SER A 104 23.15 3.59 23.56
C SER A 104 22.04 4.62 23.31
N ILE A 105 22.37 5.76 22.70
CA ILE A 105 21.40 6.80 22.34
C ILE A 105 20.53 6.34 21.17
N LYS A 106 21.14 5.72 20.15
CA LYS A 106 20.40 5.15 19.01
C LYS A 106 19.39 4.10 19.48
N GLN A 107 19.82 3.19 20.35
CA GLN A 107 18.97 2.12 20.86
C GLN A 107 17.85 2.63 21.77
N THR A 108 18.13 3.66 22.57
CA THR A 108 17.11 4.32 23.38
C THR A 108 16.04 4.96 22.48
N ALA A 109 16.44 5.71 21.45
CA ALA A 109 15.51 6.33 20.52
C ALA A 109 14.69 5.29 19.72
N ALA A 110 15.30 4.17 19.31
CA ALA A 110 14.58 3.06 18.69
C ALA A 110 13.56 2.41 19.65
N THR A 111 13.93 2.26 20.93
CA THR A 111 13.05 1.68 21.95
C THR A 111 11.80 2.52 22.19
N VAL A 112 11.89 3.85 22.07
CA VAL A 112 10.72 4.73 22.15
C VAL A 112 9.71 4.38 21.06
N ILE A 113 10.17 4.17 19.81
CA ILE A 113 9.31 3.77 18.69
C ILE A 113 8.66 2.41 19.00
N SER A 114 9.46 1.41 19.41
CA SER A 114 8.97 0.07 19.72
C SER A 114 7.90 0.05 20.81
N ARG A 115 8.06 0.84 21.87
CA ARG A 115 7.08 0.94 22.97
C ARG A 115 5.76 1.56 22.54
N ILE A 116 5.76 2.47 21.56
CA ILE A 116 4.52 3.04 21.02
C ILE A 116 3.83 2.01 20.11
N THR A 117 4.60 1.34 19.25
CA THR A 117 4.09 0.24 18.41
C THR A 117 3.45 -0.87 19.27
N GLU A 118 4.09 -1.28 20.37
CA GLU A 118 3.55 -2.25 21.32
C GLU A 118 2.15 -1.86 21.81
N LYS A 119 1.93 -0.59 22.16
CA LYS A 119 0.62 -0.09 22.59
C LYS A 119 -0.43 -0.19 21.48
N ILE A 120 -0.06 0.12 20.23
CA ILE A 120 -0.95 -0.02 19.08
C ILE A 120 -1.32 -1.50 18.87
N ASP A 121 -0.35 -2.41 18.96
CA ASP A 121 -0.58 -3.85 18.79
C ASP A 121 -1.54 -4.39 19.86
N LEU A 122 -1.34 -4.01 21.12
CA LEU A 122 -2.23 -4.39 22.22
C LEU A 122 -3.66 -3.84 22.03
N LEU A 123 -3.80 -2.59 21.59
CA LEU A 123 -5.10 -1.99 21.28
C LEU A 123 -5.78 -2.67 20.09
N THR A 124 -5.00 -3.08 19.09
CA THR A 124 -5.49 -3.78 17.90
C THR A 124 -5.99 -5.18 18.26
N LEU A 125 -5.23 -5.92 19.07
CA LEU A 125 -5.65 -7.22 19.59
C LEU A 125 -6.94 -7.09 20.42
N ALA A 126 -7.02 -6.10 21.31
CA ALA A 126 -8.22 -5.82 22.09
C ALA A 126 -9.43 -5.46 21.21
N HIS A 127 -9.22 -4.68 20.13
CA HIS A 127 -10.25 -4.37 19.15
C HIS A 127 -10.76 -5.64 18.46
N PHE A 128 -9.87 -6.51 17.97
CA PHE A 128 -10.27 -7.76 17.33
C PHE A 128 -11.02 -8.70 18.27
N ASN A 129 -10.64 -8.78 19.55
CA ASN A 129 -11.39 -9.52 20.56
C ASN A 129 -12.83 -9.00 20.71
N LYS A 130 -13.02 -7.68 20.73
CA LYS A 130 -14.36 -7.07 20.78
C LYS A 130 -15.17 -7.37 19.51
N VAL A 131 -14.55 -7.31 18.33
CA VAL A 131 -15.22 -7.63 17.06
C VAL A 131 -15.62 -9.11 17.00
N ARG A 132 -14.73 -10.02 17.42
CA ARG A 132 -15.02 -11.45 17.52
C ARG A 132 -16.21 -11.74 18.44
N ALA A 133 -16.33 -11.00 19.56
CA ALA A 133 -17.45 -11.12 20.48
C ALA A 133 -18.80 -10.64 19.91
N LEU A 134 -18.80 -9.84 18.83
CA LEU A 134 -20.04 -9.49 18.11
C LEU A 134 -20.56 -10.64 17.24
N CYS A 135 -19.68 -11.56 16.84
CA CYS A 135 -19.96 -12.63 15.90
C CYS A 135 -20.67 -13.81 16.60
N ASN A 136 -21.61 -14.45 15.89
CA ASN A 136 -22.18 -15.73 16.31
C ASN A 136 -21.18 -16.89 16.09
N ALA A 137 -21.53 -18.11 16.52
CA ALA A 137 -20.62 -19.26 16.46
C ALA A 137 -20.12 -19.62 15.05
N GLU A 138 -20.94 -19.42 14.01
CA GLU A 138 -20.56 -19.68 12.62
C GLU A 138 -19.64 -18.56 12.10
N GLN A 139 -20.01 -17.31 12.37
CA GLN A 139 -19.22 -16.13 12.01
C GLN A 139 -17.85 -16.10 12.70
N GLN A 140 -17.74 -16.58 13.94
CA GLN A 140 -16.46 -16.65 14.67
C GLN A 140 -15.45 -17.55 13.96
N LYS A 141 -15.87 -18.71 13.43
CA LYS A 141 -14.97 -19.58 12.65
C LYS A 141 -14.42 -18.86 11.44
N LYS A 142 -15.29 -18.17 10.70
CA LYS A 142 -14.89 -17.40 9.52
C LYS A 142 -14.03 -16.19 9.88
N PHE A 143 -14.30 -15.53 11.00
CA PHE A 143 -13.46 -14.46 11.54
C PHE A 143 -12.04 -14.96 11.83
N ASP A 144 -11.92 -16.10 12.51
CA ASP A 144 -10.63 -16.68 12.86
C ASP A 144 -9.82 -17.04 11.59
N GLU A 145 -10.47 -17.55 10.54
CA GLU A 145 -9.87 -17.79 9.22
C GLU A 145 -9.38 -16.50 8.55
N ILE A 146 -10.18 -15.42 8.59
CA ILE A 146 -9.80 -14.12 8.03
C ILE A 146 -8.56 -13.57 8.75
N ILE A 147 -8.52 -13.63 10.08
CA ILE A 147 -7.38 -13.17 10.87
C ILE A 147 -6.12 -13.96 10.51
N GLN A 148 -6.23 -15.28 10.36
CA GLN A 148 -5.10 -16.12 9.95
C GLN A 148 -4.55 -15.69 8.58
N GLN A 149 -5.43 -15.47 7.59
CA GLN A 149 -5.01 -15.00 6.27
C GLN A 149 -4.31 -13.63 6.32
N ILE A 150 -4.76 -12.73 7.19
CA ILE A 150 -4.10 -11.42 7.38
C ILE A 150 -2.68 -11.62 7.95
N ILE A 151 -2.53 -12.50 8.94
CA ILE A 151 -1.23 -12.82 9.54
C ILE A 151 -0.28 -13.44 8.50
N ASP A 152 -0.75 -14.39 7.71
CA ASP A 152 0.05 -15.06 6.69
C ASP A 152 0.57 -14.07 5.65
N ARG A 153 -0.29 -13.15 5.19
CA ARG A 153 0.09 -12.09 4.24
C ARG A 153 1.10 -11.10 4.82
N MET A 154 0.98 -10.76 6.11
CA MET A 154 1.98 -9.91 6.79
C MET A 154 3.35 -10.60 6.86
N GLY A 155 3.39 -11.93 6.96
CA GLY A 155 4.61 -12.72 6.91
C GLY A 155 5.20 -12.84 5.49
N GLU A 156 4.35 -12.98 4.47
CA GLU A 156 4.76 -13.14 3.07
C GLU A 156 5.31 -11.87 2.43
N GLN A 157 4.84 -10.68 2.85
CA GLN A 157 5.42 -9.40 2.39
C GLN A 157 6.92 -9.25 2.76
N ARG A 158 7.43 -10.06 3.69
CA ARG A 158 8.88 -10.14 3.99
C ARG A 158 9.66 -11.06 3.04
N ARG A 159 8.99 -11.88 2.22
CA ARG A 159 9.61 -12.85 1.29
C ARG A 159 9.64 -12.35 -0.16
N SER A 160 8.72 -11.47 -0.59
CA SER A 160 8.69 -10.94 -1.96
C SER A 160 9.66 -9.78 -2.24
N GLY A 161 10.66 -9.54 -1.40
CA GLY A 161 11.72 -8.54 -1.59
C GLY A 161 13.10 -9.13 -1.92
N GLY A 162 13.19 -10.41 -2.27
CA GLY A 162 14.45 -11.08 -2.65
C GLY A 162 14.73 -10.99 -4.15
N PRO A 163 15.96 -10.67 -4.59
CA PRO A 163 16.35 -10.62 -6.00
C PRO A 163 16.60 -12.03 -6.54
N ASP A 164 15.56 -12.84 -6.72
CA ASP A 164 15.65 -14.16 -7.38
C ASP A 164 14.37 -14.45 -8.19
N GLN A 165 13.93 -13.49 -9.00
CA GLN A 165 13.18 -13.85 -10.20
C GLN A 165 14.18 -13.92 -11.35
N PRO A 166 14.49 -15.12 -11.87
CA PRO A 166 15.22 -15.20 -13.13
C PRO A 166 14.41 -14.46 -14.19
N PRO A 167 15.06 -13.63 -15.03
CA PRO A 167 14.37 -12.92 -16.10
C PRO A 167 13.64 -13.93 -17.00
N PRO A 168 12.50 -13.54 -17.59
CA PRO A 168 11.81 -14.37 -18.58
C PRO A 168 12.81 -14.77 -19.67
N ASP A 169 12.84 -16.07 -19.97
CA ASP A 169 13.66 -16.69 -20.99
C ASP A 169 13.44 -15.98 -22.34
N ASP A 170 14.38 -15.11 -22.72
CA ASP A 170 14.35 -14.44 -24.02
C ASP A 170 14.81 -15.46 -25.07
N GLN A 171 13.82 -16.11 -25.69
CA GLN A 171 14.00 -17.14 -26.72
C GLN A 171 14.58 -16.61 -28.05
N ASN A 172 15.35 -15.53 -28.05
CA ASN A 172 16.01 -15.02 -29.24
C ASN A 172 17.51 -14.87 -28.99
N GLY A 173 18.27 -15.67 -29.72
CA GLY A 173 19.66 -15.97 -29.46
C GLY A 173 20.59 -14.76 -29.48
N ASP A 174 21.62 -14.85 -28.66
CA ASP A 174 23.00 -14.80 -29.12
C ASP A 174 23.93 -15.39 -28.06
N SER A 175 24.77 -16.31 -28.52
CA SER A 175 25.73 -17.12 -27.79
C SER A 175 26.62 -16.30 -26.84
N HIS A 176 26.44 -16.45 -25.53
CA HIS A 176 27.45 -16.07 -24.56
C HIS A 176 28.45 -17.24 -24.39
N PRO A 177 29.77 -17.01 -24.46
CA PRO A 177 30.75 -18.07 -24.28
C PRO A 177 30.76 -18.56 -22.82
N PRO A 178 31.14 -19.82 -22.57
CA PRO A 178 31.15 -20.38 -21.21
C PRO A 178 32.08 -19.59 -20.30
N ARG A 179 31.60 -19.27 -19.10
CA ARG A 179 32.41 -18.69 -18.03
C ARG A 179 33.26 -19.81 -17.43
N ASP A 180 34.57 -19.76 -17.62
CA ASP A 180 35.52 -20.70 -17.03
C ASP A 180 35.32 -20.82 -15.51
N GLU A 181 35.00 -22.03 -15.05
CA GLU A 181 34.99 -22.42 -13.65
C GLU A 181 36.44 -22.49 -13.14
N GLN A 182 36.96 -21.38 -12.61
CA GLN A 182 38.11 -21.45 -11.69
C GLN A 182 37.60 -21.63 -10.26
N HIS A 183 37.63 -22.89 -9.83
CA HIS A 183 37.51 -23.30 -8.44
C HIS A 183 38.78 -22.82 -7.70
N GLY A 184 38.66 -21.69 -7.00
CA GLY A 184 39.71 -21.13 -6.16
C GLY A 184 39.51 -21.48 -4.69
N ASP A 185 40.53 -22.12 -4.13
CA ASP A 185 40.65 -22.64 -2.77
C ASP A 185 40.16 -21.68 -1.67
N ARG A 186 39.31 -22.20 -0.76
CA ARG A 186 39.08 -21.58 0.55
C ARG A 186 40.16 -22.10 1.52
N PRO A 187 40.93 -21.24 2.20
CA PRO A 187 41.81 -21.71 3.27
C PRO A 187 41.00 -22.10 4.52
N PRO A 188 41.48 -23.07 5.32
CA PRO A 188 40.77 -23.54 6.51
C PRO A 188 40.85 -22.53 7.68
N PRO A 189 39.91 -22.57 8.62
CA PRO A 189 39.87 -21.66 9.76
C PRO A 189 40.99 -21.98 10.77
N GLU A 190 41.67 -20.93 11.24
CA GLU A 190 42.59 -21.01 12.38
C GLU A 190 41.85 -21.29 13.69
N LYS A 191 42.52 -22.02 14.58
CA LYS A 191 42.01 -22.53 15.87
C LYS A 191 41.82 -21.43 16.92
#